data_AF-A0A9X1HME2-F1
#
_entry.id   AF-A0A9X1HME2-F1
#
_cell.length_a   1.000
_cell.length_b   1.000
_cell.length_c   1.000
_cell.angle_alpha   90.00
_cell.angle_beta   90.00
_cell.angle_gamma   90.00
#
_symmetry.space_group_name_H-M   'P 1'
#
loop_
_entity.id
_entity.type
_entity.pdbx_description
1 polymer ?
#
loop_
_entity_poly.entity_id
_entity_poly.type
_entity_poly.pdbx_seq_one_letter_code
_entity_poly.pdbx_strand_id
1 'polypeptide(L)'
;MSIIKTIIVSGILSSLTSVCLAQEDAATLAKELANPVASLISAPLQNNMDFGIGPYNGSRYLLNIQPVIPVSISENLNLITRVILPVISQYNITGEGQTETGFGDAVISGFISPKASSNGFTWGAGPVFLVPIGKDYFTADKFGIGPTVVALRQANGFTYGALINQIWSIAGNDERMDVSQLFFQPFLNYNWASGAGVGTNFEITQNWKGDNTLVWMNPSVSGLTSLGKQKVQMSIGPRFNLAAPENAKAKWGVRAVLVFLFPKG
;
A
#
# COMPACT_ATOMS: atom_id res chain seq x y z
N MET A 1 13.70 29.96 -50.17
CA MET A 1 13.60 28.55 -49.68
C MET A 1 14.44 28.31 -48.40
N SER A 2 14.46 29.26 -47.45
CA SER A 2 15.26 29.18 -46.22
C SER A 2 14.40 29.27 -44.94
N ILE A 3 13.27 30.00 -44.98
CA ILE A 3 12.39 30.21 -43.81
C ILE A 3 11.58 28.95 -43.42
N ILE A 4 11.22 28.11 -44.40
CA ILE A 4 10.41 26.89 -44.15
C ILE A 4 11.22 25.77 -43.46
N LYS A 5 12.54 25.73 -43.65
CA LYS A 5 13.40 24.73 -42.97
C LYS A 5 13.62 25.06 -41.48
N THR A 6 13.61 26.34 -41.10
CA THR A 6 13.83 26.77 -39.71
C THR A 6 12.62 26.52 -38.80
N ILE A 7 11.40 26.57 -39.34
CA ILE A 7 10.16 26.38 -38.56
C ILE A 7 9.93 24.89 -38.21
N ILE A 8 10.31 23.97 -39.10
CA ILE A 8 10.14 22.52 -38.88
C ILE A 8 11.12 21.99 -37.83
N VAL A 9 12.35 22.52 -37.78
CA VAL A 9 13.36 22.12 -36.78
C VAL A 9 12.97 22.62 -35.38
N SER A 10 12.35 23.80 -35.26
CA SER A 10 11.91 24.35 -33.96
C SER A 10 10.68 23.62 -33.37
N GLY A 11 9.76 23.16 -34.23
CA GLY A 11 8.58 22.37 -33.82
C GLY A 11 8.91 20.93 -33.36
N ILE A 12 9.93 20.32 -33.93
CA ILE A 12 10.41 18.98 -33.52
C ILE A 12 11.20 19.08 -32.20
N LEU A 13 11.98 20.15 -32.01
CA LEU A 13 12.75 20.34 -30.78
C LEU A 13 11.85 20.65 -29.57
N SER A 14 10.77 21.42 -29.76
CA SER A 14 9.79 21.76 -28.71
C SER A 14 8.86 20.60 -28.30
N SER A 15 8.56 19.69 -29.24
CA SER A 15 7.81 18.46 -28.94
C SER A 15 8.66 17.41 -28.21
N LEU A 16 9.95 17.29 -28.55
CA LEU A 16 10.89 16.41 -27.86
C LEU A 16 11.16 16.87 -26.40
N THR A 17 11.29 18.18 -26.15
CA THR A 17 11.46 18.70 -24.79
C THR A 17 10.21 18.49 -23.93
N SER A 18 9.02 18.64 -24.49
CA SER A 18 7.76 18.45 -23.77
C SER A 18 7.53 16.98 -23.38
N VAL A 19 7.90 16.04 -24.26
CA VAL A 19 7.86 14.60 -23.95
C VAL A 19 8.90 14.25 -22.87
N CYS A 20 10.09 14.84 -22.93
CA CYS A 20 11.14 14.61 -21.92
C CYS A 20 10.73 15.10 -20.52
N LEU A 21 10.16 16.30 -20.41
CA LEU A 21 9.68 16.87 -19.15
C LEU A 21 8.52 16.06 -18.55
N ALA A 22 7.57 15.62 -19.38
CA ALA A 22 6.47 14.78 -18.92
C ALA A 22 6.95 13.40 -18.43
N GLN A 23 8.03 12.88 -19.03
CA GLN A 23 8.64 11.62 -18.65
C GLN A 23 9.42 11.75 -17.32
N GLU A 24 10.14 12.84 -17.11
CA GLU A 24 10.86 13.12 -15.85
C GLU A 24 9.89 13.27 -14.66
N ASP A 25 8.76 13.95 -14.87
CA ASP A 25 7.69 14.10 -13.87
C ASP A 25 7.04 12.75 -13.53
N ALA A 26 6.72 11.93 -14.55
CA ALA A 26 6.17 10.59 -14.36
C ALA A 26 7.14 9.66 -13.62
N ALA A 27 8.43 9.69 -13.95
CA ALA A 27 9.45 8.88 -13.28
C ALA A 27 9.57 9.26 -11.79
N THR A 28 9.60 10.56 -11.50
CA THR A 28 9.71 11.09 -10.13
C THR A 28 8.49 10.72 -9.30
N LEU A 29 7.29 10.90 -9.84
CA LEU A 29 6.05 10.57 -9.16
C LEU A 29 5.91 9.06 -8.91
N ALA A 30 6.30 8.21 -9.87
CA ALA A 30 6.28 6.76 -9.71
C ALA A 30 7.22 6.32 -8.57
N LYS A 31 8.39 6.95 -8.48
CA LYS A 31 9.36 6.74 -7.40
C LYS A 31 8.80 7.18 -6.05
N GLU A 32 8.14 8.33 -5.94
CA GLU A 32 7.50 8.76 -4.69
C GLU A 32 6.40 7.81 -4.26
N LEU A 33 5.58 7.32 -5.19
CA LEU A 33 4.49 6.38 -4.89
C LEU A 33 4.97 5.01 -4.41
N ALA A 34 6.16 4.58 -4.86
CA ALA A 34 6.78 3.36 -4.36
C ALA A 34 7.36 3.51 -2.95
N ASN A 35 7.42 4.72 -2.38
CA ASN A 35 7.94 5.01 -1.06
C ASN A 35 6.78 5.17 -0.03
N PRO A 36 6.63 4.24 0.94
CA PRO A 36 5.55 4.28 1.93
C PRO A 36 5.55 5.48 2.89
N VAL A 37 6.67 6.21 2.95
CA VAL A 37 6.86 7.45 3.72
C VAL A 37 7.22 8.63 2.82
N ALA A 38 6.79 8.58 1.55
CA ALA A 38 6.88 9.75 0.70
C ALA A 38 6.01 10.89 1.26
N SER A 39 6.52 12.10 1.09
CA SER A 39 5.76 13.30 1.41
C SER A 39 4.78 13.59 0.28
N LEU A 40 3.77 12.73 0.10
CA LEU A 40 2.72 12.87 -0.91
C LEU A 40 1.35 12.67 -0.28
N ILE A 41 0.44 13.62 -0.47
CA ILE A 41 -0.96 13.44 -0.05
C ILE A 41 -1.58 12.48 -1.05
N SER A 42 -2.01 11.31 -0.58
CA SER A 42 -2.58 10.28 -1.44
C SER A 42 -3.71 9.51 -0.77
N ALA A 43 -4.58 8.94 -1.60
CA ALA A 43 -5.63 8.02 -1.18
C ALA A 43 -5.60 6.75 -2.06
N PRO A 44 -4.79 5.74 -1.71
CA PRO A 44 -4.84 4.41 -2.29
C PRO A 44 -6.14 3.69 -1.94
N LEU A 45 -6.78 3.12 -2.96
CA LEU A 45 -7.84 2.13 -2.89
C LEU A 45 -7.27 0.81 -3.34
N GLN A 46 -6.98 -0.09 -2.39
CA GLN A 46 -6.44 -1.41 -2.68
C GLN A 46 -7.55 -2.46 -2.58
N ASN A 47 -7.86 -3.09 -3.70
CA ASN A 47 -8.85 -4.14 -3.83
C ASN A 47 -8.14 -5.49 -3.87
N ASN A 48 -8.53 -6.39 -2.98
CA ASN A 48 -8.04 -7.76 -2.92
C ASN A 48 -9.23 -8.69 -3.13
N MET A 49 -9.13 -9.55 -4.13
CA MET A 49 -10.12 -10.59 -4.42
C MET A 49 -9.44 -11.94 -4.23
N ASP A 50 -9.81 -12.67 -3.19
CA ASP A 50 -9.21 -13.94 -2.82
C ASP A 50 -10.24 -15.07 -3.01
N PHE A 51 -9.80 -16.21 -3.54
CA PHE A 51 -10.66 -17.30 -3.97
C PHE A 51 -10.22 -18.66 -3.44
N GLY A 52 -11.19 -19.55 -3.26
CA GLY A 52 -10.98 -20.93 -2.84
C GLY A 52 -10.55 -21.04 -1.37
N ILE A 53 -11.14 -20.22 -0.50
CA ILE A 53 -10.86 -20.19 0.93
C ILE A 53 -11.70 -21.25 1.65
N GLY A 54 -11.07 -22.06 2.49
CA GLY A 54 -11.77 -23.02 3.35
C GLY A 54 -12.50 -24.15 2.61
N PRO A 55 -13.27 -24.97 3.33
CA PRO A 55 -13.87 -26.20 2.81
C PRO A 55 -14.98 -25.96 1.76
N TYR A 56 -15.66 -24.83 1.82
CA TYR A 56 -16.77 -24.49 0.91
C TYR A 56 -16.32 -23.71 -0.34
N ASN A 57 -15.00 -23.67 -0.59
CA ASN A 57 -14.40 -22.96 -1.73
C ASN A 57 -14.84 -21.48 -1.80
N GLY A 58 -14.80 -20.81 -0.64
CA GLY A 58 -15.29 -19.45 -0.46
C GLY A 58 -14.47 -18.38 -1.16
N SER A 59 -15.03 -17.18 -1.20
CA SER A 59 -14.41 -15.99 -1.76
C SER A 59 -14.44 -14.83 -0.77
N ARG A 60 -13.43 -13.96 -0.86
CA ARG A 60 -13.33 -12.76 -0.04
C ARG A 60 -12.95 -11.57 -0.92
N TYR A 61 -13.73 -10.52 -0.82
CA TYR A 61 -13.40 -9.19 -1.30
C TYR A 61 -12.97 -8.32 -0.12
N LEU A 62 -11.79 -7.72 -0.21
CA LEU A 62 -11.26 -6.79 0.79
C LEU A 62 -10.82 -5.50 0.08
N LEU A 63 -11.47 -4.39 0.43
CA LEU A 63 -11.09 -3.04 0.02
C LEU A 63 -10.40 -2.33 1.19
N ASN A 64 -9.11 -2.03 1.03
CA ASN A 64 -8.37 -1.18 1.94
C ASN A 64 -8.35 0.26 1.40
N ILE A 65 -8.95 1.18 2.16
CA ILE A 65 -8.90 2.62 1.91
C ILE A 65 -7.77 3.20 2.76
N GLN A 66 -6.75 3.80 2.13
CA GLN A 66 -5.46 4.03 2.79
C GLN A 66 -4.96 5.49 2.79
N PRO A 67 -5.72 6.49 3.27
CA PRO A 67 -5.28 7.87 3.16
C PRO A 67 -3.93 8.09 3.85
N VAL A 68 -3.04 8.82 3.15
CA VAL A 68 -1.71 9.20 3.62
C VAL A 68 -1.64 10.73 3.60
N ILE A 69 -1.36 11.31 4.78
CA ILE A 69 -1.27 12.76 4.96
C ILE A 69 0.08 13.08 5.63
N PRO A 70 1.05 13.61 4.87
CA PRO A 70 2.29 14.15 5.42
C PRO A 70 2.08 15.59 5.94
N VAL A 71 2.58 15.88 7.14
CA VAL A 71 2.63 17.21 7.75
C VAL A 71 4.07 17.53 8.13
N SER A 72 4.55 18.72 7.77
CA SER A 72 5.87 19.20 8.19
C SER A 72 5.85 19.53 9.69
N ILE A 73 6.72 18.91 10.47
CA ILE A 73 6.83 19.16 11.93
C ILE A 73 8.09 19.94 12.32
N SER A 74 9.07 20.02 11.42
CA SER A 74 10.25 20.88 11.55
C SER A 74 10.83 21.19 10.17
N GLU A 75 11.95 21.91 10.11
CA GLU A 75 12.67 22.16 8.86
C GLU A 75 13.05 20.86 8.14
N ASN A 76 13.44 19.83 8.88
CA ASN A 76 14.04 18.60 8.33
C ASN A 76 13.16 17.35 8.48
N LEU A 77 12.05 17.39 9.22
CA LEU A 77 11.22 16.23 9.51
C LEU A 77 9.76 16.43 9.08
N ASN A 78 9.17 15.34 8.59
CA ASN A 78 7.74 15.18 8.39
C ASN A 78 7.17 14.19 9.42
N LEU A 79 5.94 14.44 9.85
CA LEU A 79 5.05 13.44 10.42
C LEU A 79 4.12 12.95 9.31
N ILE A 80 4.15 11.65 9.03
CA ILE A 80 3.34 11.02 7.99
C ILE A 80 2.31 10.15 8.67
N THR A 81 1.05 10.54 8.55
CA THR A 81 -0.08 9.79 9.08
C THR A 81 -0.63 8.89 8.00
N ARG A 82 -0.74 7.60 8.28
CA ARG A 82 -1.36 6.59 7.41
C ARG A 82 -2.50 5.93 8.16
N VAL A 83 -3.67 5.85 7.53
CA VAL A 83 -4.81 5.06 8.02
C VAL A 83 -5.03 3.92 7.05
N ILE A 84 -5.38 2.73 7.53
CA ILE A 84 -5.85 1.60 6.72
C ILE A 84 -7.24 1.24 7.24
N LEU A 85 -8.25 1.47 6.40
CA LEU A 85 -9.65 1.13 6.69
C LEU A 85 -10.08 -0.04 5.80
N PRO A 86 -10.23 -1.25 6.36
CA PRO A 86 -10.66 -2.42 5.59
C PRO A 86 -12.20 -2.51 5.53
N VAL A 87 -12.73 -2.67 4.31
CA VAL A 87 -14.12 -3.07 4.04
C VAL A 87 -14.08 -4.47 3.45
N ILE A 88 -14.76 -5.41 4.12
CA ILE A 88 -14.69 -6.82 3.80
C ILE A 88 -16.08 -7.30 3.40
N SER A 89 -16.14 -8.09 2.34
CA SER A 89 -17.30 -8.92 2.00
C SER A 89 -16.78 -10.33 1.72
N GLN A 90 -17.39 -11.34 2.33
CA GLN A 90 -17.00 -12.73 2.13
C GLN A 90 -18.22 -13.61 1.94
N TYR A 91 -18.03 -14.66 1.15
CA TYR A 91 -19.06 -15.63 0.80
C TYR A 91 -18.49 -17.05 0.97
N ASN A 92 -19.29 -17.97 1.52
CA ASN A 92 -18.92 -19.37 1.71
C ASN A 92 -17.64 -19.57 2.57
N ILE A 93 -17.41 -18.71 3.57
CA ILE A 93 -16.24 -18.84 4.49
C ILE A 93 -16.66 -19.32 5.88
N THR A 94 -17.66 -18.71 6.47
CA THR A 94 -18.23 -19.08 7.79
C THR A 94 -19.15 -20.29 7.72
N GLY A 95 -19.71 -20.56 6.55
CA GLY A 95 -20.63 -21.66 6.28
C GLY A 95 -21.08 -21.65 4.82
N GLU A 96 -21.66 -22.76 4.37
CA GLU A 96 -22.22 -22.87 3.02
C GLU A 96 -23.42 -21.92 2.84
N GLY A 97 -23.41 -21.16 1.74
CA GLY A 97 -24.40 -20.15 1.41
C GLY A 97 -24.35 -18.87 2.25
N GLN A 98 -23.41 -18.76 3.21
CA GLN A 98 -23.34 -17.62 4.13
C GLN A 98 -22.58 -16.45 3.51
N THR A 99 -23.04 -15.24 3.82
CA THR A 99 -22.43 -13.98 3.40
C THR A 99 -22.26 -13.08 4.61
N GLU A 100 -21.06 -12.55 4.80
CA GLU A 100 -20.79 -11.51 5.79
C GLU A 100 -20.19 -10.29 5.10
N THR A 101 -20.63 -9.10 5.51
CA THR A 101 -20.06 -7.84 5.03
C THR A 101 -19.94 -6.86 6.18
N GLY A 102 -18.80 -6.17 6.25
CA GLY A 102 -18.55 -5.22 7.33
C GLY A 102 -17.20 -4.55 7.23
N PHE A 103 -16.95 -3.67 8.19
CA PHE A 103 -15.64 -3.08 8.40
C PHE A 103 -14.79 -4.02 9.24
N GLY A 104 -13.50 -4.10 8.93
CA GLY A 104 -12.53 -4.64 9.87
C GLY A 104 -11.89 -3.55 10.72
N ASP A 105 -11.00 -3.95 11.62
CA ASP A 105 -10.28 -3.00 12.48
C ASP A 105 -9.37 -2.08 11.68
N ALA A 106 -9.36 -0.81 12.06
CA ALA A 106 -8.52 0.19 11.43
C ALA A 106 -7.10 0.10 11.97
N VAL A 107 -6.11 0.23 11.09
CA VAL A 107 -4.71 0.40 11.48
C VAL A 107 -4.27 1.82 11.18
N ILE A 108 -3.84 2.54 12.22
CA ILE A 108 -3.38 3.93 12.12
C ILE A 108 -1.90 3.97 12.46
N SER A 109 -1.07 4.56 11.61
CA SER A 109 0.36 4.69 11.83
C SER A 109 0.80 6.15 11.71
N GLY A 110 1.72 6.57 12.58
CA GLY A 110 2.45 7.82 12.45
C GLY A 110 3.92 7.53 12.21
N PHE A 111 4.51 8.09 11.17
CA PHE A 111 5.95 7.98 10.89
C PHE A 111 6.61 9.35 10.98
N ILE A 112 7.61 9.47 11.84
CA ILE A 112 8.58 10.57 11.77
C ILE A 112 9.62 10.16 10.74
N SER A 113 9.78 10.96 9.69
CA SER A 113 10.69 10.69 8.57
C SER A 113 11.44 11.96 8.18
N PRO A 114 12.74 11.86 7.80
CA PRO A 114 13.44 12.96 7.14
C PRO A 114 12.73 13.42 5.87
N LYS A 115 12.75 14.73 5.60
CA LYS A 115 12.22 15.31 4.35
C LYS A 115 13.06 14.95 3.13
N ALA A 116 14.38 14.93 3.31
CA ALA A 116 15.33 14.60 2.27
C ALA A 116 15.89 13.19 2.50
N SER A 117 15.96 12.42 1.42
CA SER A 117 16.68 11.15 1.43
C SER A 117 18.19 11.39 1.43
N SER A 118 18.96 10.52 2.11
CA SER A 118 20.42 10.58 2.10
C SER A 118 20.98 9.47 1.22
N ASN A 119 21.62 9.80 0.10
CA ASN A 119 22.12 8.82 -0.89
C ASN A 119 21.04 7.81 -1.35
N GLY A 120 19.82 8.30 -1.50
CA GLY A 120 18.65 7.51 -1.86
C GLY A 120 18.06 6.67 -0.72
N PHE A 121 18.63 6.72 0.48
CA PHE A 121 18.09 6.04 1.67
C PHE A 121 17.09 6.94 2.40
N THR A 122 15.95 6.36 2.75
CA THR A 122 14.87 6.99 3.52
C THR A 122 14.40 6.02 4.60
N TRP A 123 14.07 6.55 5.76
CA TRP A 123 13.50 5.77 6.87
C TRP A 123 12.39 6.56 7.55
N GLY A 124 11.49 5.84 8.20
CA GLY A 124 10.48 6.43 9.07
C GLY A 124 10.22 5.52 10.26
N ALA A 125 9.96 6.10 11.42
CA ALA A 125 9.61 5.35 12.63
C ALA A 125 8.56 6.08 13.45
N GLY A 126 7.74 5.34 14.18
CA GLY A 126 6.78 5.92 15.11
C GLY A 126 5.77 4.90 15.62
N PRO A 127 4.62 5.36 16.13
CA PRO A 127 3.60 4.48 16.69
C PRO A 127 2.67 3.92 15.61
N VAL A 128 2.13 2.74 15.88
CA VAL A 128 0.98 2.14 15.20
C VAL A 128 -0.10 1.82 16.23
N PHE A 129 -1.35 1.97 15.81
CA PHE A 129 -2.54 1.71 16.60
C PHE A 129 -3.47 0.77 15.83
N LEU A 130 -4.07 -0.18 16.54
CA LEU A 130 -5.19 -0.98 16.08
C LEU A 130 -6.45 -0.43 16.75
N VAL A 131 -7.41 0.00 15.96
CA VAL A 131 -8.65 0.62 16.45
C VAL A 131 -9.84 -0.27 16.07
N PRO A 132 -10.60 -0.79 17.05
CA PRO A 132 -11.67 -1.74 16.79
C PRO A 132 -12.93 -1.02 16.29
N ILE A 133 -12.93 -0.64 15.02
CA ILE A 133 -14.08 -0.03 14.34
C ILE A 133 -14.95 -1.06 13.62
N GLY A 134 -14.45 -2.30 13.51
CA GLY A 134 -15.18 -3.38 12.87
C GLY A 134 -16.32 -3.90 13.75
N LYS A 135 -17.04 -4.88 13.21
CA LYS A 135 -18.07 -5.62 13.96
C LYS A 135 -17.99 -7.11 13.68
N ASP A 136 -18.50 -7.89 14.62
CA ASP A 136 -18.72 -9.33 14.50
C ASP A 136 -17.45 -10.10 14.06
N TYR A 137 -17.45 -10.67 12.86
CA TYR A 137 -16.39 -11.55 12.36
C TYR A 137 -15.10 -10.83 11.93
N PHE A 138 -15.14 -9.50 11.79
CA PHE A 138 -14.05 -8.73 11.17
C PHE A 138 -13.20 -7.93 12.16
N THR A 139 -13.52 -8.03 13.45
CA THR A 139 -12.93 -7.25 14.54
C THR A 139 -12.30 -8.16 15.56
N ALA A 140 -11.15 -7.76 16.10
CA ALA A 140 -10.61 -8.34 17.32
C ALA A 140 -11.35 -7.81 18.57
N ASP A 141 -12.10 -6.71 18.45
CA ASP A 141 -12.66 -5.89 19.52
C ASP A 141 -11.62 -5.49 20.56
N LYS A 142 -10.38 -5.29 20.10
CA LYS A 142 -9.24 -4.89 20.91
C LYS A 142 -8.65 -3.60 20.37
N PHE A 143 -8.45 -2.64 21.26
CA PHE A 143 -7.57 -1.51 21.01
C PHE A 143 -6.12 -1.94 21.26
N GLY A 144 -5.26 -1.68 20.28
CA GLY A 144 -3.85 -2.06 20.35
C GLY A 144 -2.91 -0.93 19.98
N ILE A 145 -1.68 -1.03 20.47
CA ILE A 145 -0.60 -0.09 20.20
C ILE A 145 0.71 -0.84 20.01
N GLY A 146 1.63 -0.25 19.25
CA GLY A 146 3.03 -0.64 19.28
C GLY A 146 3.89 0.16 18.30
N PRO A 147 5.14 -0.25 18.06
CA PRO A 147 6.04 0.45 17.17
C PRO A 147 5.85 0.04 15.70
N THR A 148 6.14 0.98 14.81
CA THR A 148 6.27 0.74 13.37
C THR A 148 7.52 1.43 12.83
N VAL A 149 8.19 0.76 11.90
CA VAL A 149 9.42 1.24 11.25
C VAL A 149 9.36 0.87 9.77
N VAL A 150 9.86 1.76 8.93
CA VAL A 150 10.09 1.51 7.51
C VAL A 150 11.46 2.05 7.13
N ALA A 151 12.16 1.30 6.28
CA ALA A 151 13.42 1.74 5.69
C ALA A 151 13.46 1.27 4.24
N LEU A 152 13.98 2.13 3.36
CA LEU A 152 14.06 1.85 1.94
C LEU A 152 15.21 2.60 1.29
N ARG A 153 15.60 2.10 0.12
CA ARG A 153 16.56 2.75 -0.75
C ARG A 153 16.01 2.86 -2.16
N GLN A 154 16.22 4.03 -2.76
CA GLN A 154 15.78 4.32 -4.12
C GLN A 154 16.98 4.76 -4.97
N ALA A 155 17.30 3.98 -6.00
CA ALA A 155 18.40 4.26 -6.91
C ALA A 155 18.16 3.62 -8.27
N ASN A 156 18.45 4.35 -9.35
CA ASN A 156 18.42 3.84 -10.74
C ASN A 156 17.12 3.11 -11.10
N GLY A 157 15.97 3.71 -10.79
CA GLY A 157 14.64 3.13 -11.03
C GLY A 157 14.19 2.08 -10.02
N PHE A 158 15.10 1.52 -9.21
CA PHE A 158 14.74 0.60 -8.14
C PHE A 158 14.30 1.35 -6.88
N THR A 159 13.27 0.80 -6.23
CA THR A 159 12.85 1.13 -4.87
C THR A 159 12.68 -0.18 -4.10
N TYR A 160 13.49 -0.40 -3.07
CA TYR A 160 13.40 -1.61 -2.24
C TYR A 160 13.55 -1.26 -0.78
N GLY A 161 12.93 -2.06 0.08
CA GLY A 161 12.92 -1.81 1.50
C GLY A 161 12.01 -2.77 2.23
N ALA A 162 11.73 -2.44 3.49
CA ALA A 162 10.75 -3.17 4.26
C ALA A 162 10.06 -2.27 5.28
N LEU A 163 8.82 -2.64 5.61
CA LEU A 163 8.05 -2.10 6.73
C LEU A 163 7.86 -3.21 7.77
N ILE A 164 8.08 -2.88 9.04
CA ILE A 164 7.83 -3.76 10.17
C ILE A 164 6.95 -3.02 11.17
N ASN A 165 5.92 -3.67 11.69
CA ASN A 165 5.25 -3.20 12.89
C ASN A 165 4.91 -4.36 13.81
N GLN A 166 4.81 -4.06 15.10
CA GLN A 166 4.37 -5.00 16.12
C GLN A 166 3.26 -4.31 16.90
N ILE A 167 2.12 -4.99 17.07
CA ILE A 167 0.96 -4.47 17.77
C ILE A 167 0.63 -5.40 18.93
N TRP A 168 0.35 -4.83 20.10
CA TRP A 168 -0.21 -5.53 21.24
C TRP A 168 -1.55 -4.89 21.63
N SER A 169 -2.55 -5.71 21.95
CA SER A 169 -3.78 -5.22 22.57
C SER A 169 -3.50 -4.72 23.98
N ILE A 170 -4.08 -3.58 24.35
CA ILE A 170 -3.98 -3.00 25.69
C ILE A 170 -5.35 -2.77 26.36
N ALA A 171 -6.43 -2.79 25.57
CA ALA A 171 -7.80 -2.64 26.05
C ALA A 171 -8.77 -3.29 25.05
N GLY A 172 -10.01 -3.52 25.46
CA GLY A 172 -11.07 -4.06 24.60
C GLY A 172 -11.94 -5.09 25.30
N ASN A 173 -12.68 -5.88 24.53
CA ASN A 173 -13.56 -6.92 25.08
C ASN A 173 -12.75 -8.09 25.67
N ASP A 174 -12.95 -8.41 26.94
CA ASP A 174 -12.27 -9.50 27.64
C ASP A 174 -12.68 -10.91 27.16
N GLU A 175 -13.83 -11.05 26.51
CA GLU A 175 -14.28 -12.30 25.90
C GLU A 175 -13.52 -12.64 24.60
N ARG A 176 -12.80 -11.66 24.04
CA ARG A 176 -12.01 -11.82 22.82
C ARG A 176 -10.55 -12.07 23.17
N MET A 177 -9.90 -12.89 22.34
CA MET A 177 -8.47 -13.17 22.47
C MET A 177 -7.64 -11.89 22.34
N ASP A 178 -6.64 -11.74 23.19
CA ASP A 178 -5.67 -10.65 23.07
C ASP A 178 -4.91 -10.71 21.74
N VAL A 179 -4.54 -9.53 21.23
CA VAL A 179 -3.75 -9.40 20.01
C VAL A 179 -2.28 -9.24 20.39
N SER A 180 -1.43 -10.07 19.78
CA SER A 180 0.00 -9.78 19.68
C SER A 180 0.42 -10.16 18.28
N GLN A 181 0.62 -9.15 17.43
CA GLN A 181 0.76 -9.37 15.99
C GLN A 181 1.97 -8.62 15.43
N LEU A 182 2.88 -9.37 14.81
CA LEU A 182 3.94 -8.84 13.97
C LEU A 182 3.43 -8.74 12.54
N PHE A 183 3.69 -7.62 11.87
CA PHE A 183 3.55 -7.48 10.43
C PHE A 183 4.89 -7.09 9.83
N PHE A 184 5.35 -7.85 8.85
CA PHE A 184 6.57 -7.62 8.09
C PHE A 184 6.27 -7.60 6.60
N GLN A 185 6.67 -6.52 5.93
CA GLN A 185 6.40 -6.29 4.53
C GLN A 185 7.67 -5.84 3.80
N PRO A 186 8.49 -6.77 3.31
CA PRO A 186 9.54 -6.45 2.35
C PRO A 186 8.93 -6.17 0.96
N PHE A 187 9.48 -5.20 0.25
CA PHE A 187 9.01 -4.79 -1.07
C PHE A 187 10.17 -4.44 -2.00
N LEU A 188 9.92 -4.64 -3.29
CA LEU A 188 10.81 -4.28 -4.40
C LEU A 188 9.95 -3.76 -5.54
N ASN A 189 10.31 -2.60 -6.08
CA ASN A 189 9.71 -2.01 -7.26
C ASN A 189 10.82 -1.55 -8.21
N TYR A 190 10.56 -1.66 -9.50
CA TYR A 190 11.35 -1.06 -10.56
C TYR A 190 10.43 -0.20 -11.42
N ASN A 191 10.75 1.09 -11.53
CA ASN A 191 10.00 2.04 -12.33
C ASN A 191 10.83 2.48 -13.54
N TRP A 192 10.22 2.40 -14.72
CA TRP A 192 10.78 2.99 -15.92
C TRP A 192 10.51 4.49 -15.94
N ALA A 193 11.29 5.21 -16.73
CA ALA A 193 11.09 6.64 -16.92
C ALA A 193 9.70 6.99 -17.49
N SER A 194 9.03 6.05 -18.17
CA SER A 194 7.65 6.23 -18.65
C SER A 194 6.58 6.33 -17.54
N GLY A 195 6.94 6.09 -16.28
CA GLY A 195 5.99 5.97 -15.16
C GLY A 195 5.33 4.59 -15.05
N ALA A 196 5.61 3.69 -15.99
CA ALA A 196 5.31 2.27 -15.82
C ALA A 196 6.24 1.67 -14.76
N GLY A 197 5.83 0.55 -14.16
CA GLY A 197 6.65 -0.18 -13.20
C GLY A 197 6.24 -1.62 -13.05
N VAL A 198 7.14 -2.40 -12.47
CA VAL A 198 6.89 -3.74 -11.98
C VAL A 198 7.34 -3.80 -10.54
N GLY A 199 6.68 -4.62 -9.74
CA GLY A 199 7.02 -4.75 -8.35
C GLY A 199 6.55 -6.05 -7.76
N THR A 200 6.99 -6.28 -6.53
CA THR A 200 6.49 -7.33 -5.68
C THR A 200 6.64 -6.92 -4.23
N ASN A 201 5.74 -7.40 -3.38
CA ASN A 201 5.91 -7.36 -1.95
C ASN A 201 5.50 -8.70 -1.35
N PHE A 202 6.03 -8.95 -0.15
CA PHE A 202 5.47 -9.96 0.73
C PHE A 202 4.73 -9.27 1.86
N GLU A 203 3.62 -9.86 2.31
CA GLU A 203 2.92 -9.45 3.52
C GLU A 203 2.90 -10.63 4.47
N ILE A 204 3.72 -10.54 5.52
CA ILE A 204 3.91 -11.59 6.52
C ILE A 204 3.30 -11.10 7.81
N THR A 205 2.29 -11.81 8.31
CA THR A 205 1.64 -11.53 9.58
C THR A 205 1.83 -12.72 10.50
N GLN A 206 2.42 -12.51 11.67
CA GLN A 206 2.50 -13.52 12.73
C GLN A 206 1.66 -13.04 13.91
N ASN A 207 0.60 -13.78 14.25
CA ASN A 207 -0.13 -13.58 15.49
C ASN A 207 0.40 -14.55 16.55
N TRP A 208 1.09 -14.03 17.56
CA TRP A 208 1.70 -14.79 18.65
C TRP A 208 0.67 -15.36 19.62
N LYS A 209 -0.51 -14.72 19.75
CA LYS A 209 -1.57 -15.18 20.65
C LYS A 209 -2.51 -16.19 19.98
N GLY A 210 -2.79 -15.98 18.69
CA GLY A 210 -3.59 -16.89 17.87
C GLY A 210 -2.81 -18.02 17.20
N ASP A 211 -1.51 -18.13 17.48
CA ASP A 211 -0.55 -19.09 16.92
C ASP A 211 -0.73 -19.36 15.42
N ASN A 212 -0.75 -18.27 14.64
CA ASN A 212 -0.92 -18.37 13.20
C ASN A 212 -0.02 -17.42 12.43
N THR A 213 0.41 -17.88 11.26
CA THR A 213 1.20 -17.13 10.31
C THR A 213 0.43 -17.01 9.00
N LEU A 214 0.33 -15.79 8.48
CA LEU A 214 -0.16 -15.52 7.13
C LEU A 214 0.98 -14.97 6.28
N VAL A 215 1.16 -15.49 5.08
CA VAL A 215 2.19 -15.04 4.13
C VAL A 215 1.56 -14.88 2.76
N TRP A 216 1.56 -13.66 2.26
CA TRP A 216 1.14 -13.34 0.90
C TRP A 216 2.32 -12.84 0.08
N MET A 217 2.39 -13.26 -1.19
CA MET A 217 3.27 -12.67 -2.19
C MET A 217 2.41 -11.98 -3.25
N ASN A 218 2.74 -10.74 -3.56
CA ASN A 218 1.93 -9.88 -4.41
C ASN A 218 2.82 -9.24 -5.50
N PRO A 219 3.16 -9.96 -6.59
CA PRO A 219 3.75 -9.33 -7.76
C PRO A 219 2.72 -8.45 -8.46
N SER A 220 3.16 -7.36 -9.08
CA SER A 220 2.29 -6.41 -9.75
C SER A 220 2.97 -5.69 -10.91
N VAL A 221 2.16 -5.28 -11.88
CA VAL A 221 2.51 -4.26 -12.86
C VAL A 221 1.79 -2.97 -12.51
N SER A 222 2.43 -1.82 -12.72
CA SER A 222 1.87 -0.51 -12.39
C SER A 222 2.09 0.50 -13.50
N GLY A 223 1.26 1.53 -13.55
CA GLY A 223 1.42 2.65 -14.48
C GLY A 223 0.77 3.93 -13.95
N LEU A 224 1.43 5.06 -14.22
CA LEU A 224 0.83 6.37 -14.03
C LEU A 224 -0.06 6.73 -15.21
N THR A 225 -1.20 7.31 -14.91
CA THR A 225 -2.13 7.86 -15.89
C THR A 225 -2.85 9.07 -15.30
N SER A 226 -3.80 9.64 -16.04
CA SER A 226 -4.60 10.79 -15.60
C SER A 226 -6.08 10.49 -15.86
N LEU A 227 -6.93 10.69 -14.84
CA LEU A 227 -8.38 10.70 -14.97
C LEU A 227 -8.84 12.15 -15.02
N GLY A 228 -9.00 12.69 -16.24
CA GLY A 228 -9.16 14.12 -16.45
C GLY A 228 -7.92 14.88 -15.95
N LYS A 229 -8.11 15.80 -15.00
CA LYS A 229 -7.00 16.57 -14.38
C LYS A 229 -6.33 15.84 -13.22
N GLN A 230 -6.94 14.75 -12.72
CA GLN A 230 -6.47 14.03 -11.55
C GLN A 230 -5.41 13.01 -11.96
N LYS A 231 -4.17 13.20 -11.50
CA LYS A 231 -3.11 12.18 -11.66
C LYS A 231 -3.45 10.97 -10.81
N VAL A 232 -3.30 9.77 -11.38
CA VAL A 232 -3.54 8.51 -10.69
C VAL A 232 -2.48 7.48 -11.03
N GLN A 233 -2.22 6.57 -10.09
CA GLN A 233 -1.48 5.34 -10.37
C GLN A 233 -2.43 4.17 -10.33
N MET A 234 -2.31 3.28 -11.32
CA MET A 234 -3.00 2.01 -11.34
C MET A 234 -1.98 0.89 -11.20
N SER A 235 -2.30 -0.14 -10.42
CA SER A 235 -1.49 -1.35 -10.29
C SER A 235 -2.39 -2.56 -10.25
N ILE A 236 -1.96 -3.66 -10.87
CA ILE A 236 -2.69 -4.93 -10.87
C ILE A 236 -1.71 -6.10 -10.85
N GLY A 237 -2.08 -7.19 -10.19
CA GLY A 237 -1.32 -8.42 -10.22
C GLY A 237 -1.98 -9.55 -9.44
N PRO A 238 -1.47 -10.79 -9.58
CA PRO A 238 -1.97 -11.92 -8.81
C PRO A 238 -1.55 -11.80 -7.33
N ARG A 239 -2.30 -12.46 -6.46
CA ARG A 239 -1.99 -12.65 -5.05
C ARG A 239 -1.79 -14.14 -4.79
N PHE A 240 -0.68 -14.50 -4.17
CA PHE A 240 -0.38 -15.89 -3.80
C PHE A 240 -0.37 -16.00 -2.28
N ASN A 241 -1.27 -16.83 -1.72
CA ASN A 241 -1.29 -17.13 -0.30
C ASN A 241 -0.37 -18.32 -0.02
N LEU A 242 0.87 -18.02 0.38
CA LEU A 242 1.92 -19.02 0.54
C LEU A 242 1.72 -19.82 1.83
N ALA A 243 1.30 -19.16 2.91
CA ALA A 243 1.01 -19.79 4.19
C ALA A 243 -0.16 -19.08 4.87
N ALA A 244 -1.07 -19.85 5.46
CA ALA A 244 -2.18 -19.41 6.29
C ALA A 244 -2.77 -20.66 6.99
N PRO A 245 -3.54 -20.49 8.08
CA PRO A 245 -4.38 -21.56 8.62
C PRO A 245 -5.27 -22.18 7.53
N GLU A 246 -5.53 -23.48 7.61
CA GLU A 246 -6.20 -24.24 6.55
C GLU A 246 -7.57 -23.66 6.16
N ASN A 247 -8.34 -23.19 7.15
CA ASN A 247 -9.65 -22.55 6.94
C ASN A 247 -9.58 -21.13 6.37
N ALA A 248 -8.40 -20.50 6.37
CA ALA A 248 -8.18 -19.13 5.91
C ALA A 248 -7.28 -19.04 4.67
N LYS A 249 -6.66 -20.16 4.25
CA LYS A 249 -5.77 -20.20 3.09
C LYS A 249 -6.55 -20.10 1.79
N ALA A 250 -6.30 -19.04 1.04
CA ALA A 250 -6.81 -18.89 -0.32
C ALA A 250 -5.99 -19.71 -1.30
N LYS A 251 -6.61 -20.23 -2.37
CA LYS A 251 -5.88 -20.90 -3.45
C LYS A 251 -5.14 -19.90 -4.34
N TRP A 252 -5.76 -18.76 -4.62
CA TRP A 252 -5.20 -17.66 -5.40
C TRP A 252 -6.02 -16.39 -5.17
N GLY A 253 -5.53 -15.26 -5.65
CA GLY A 253 -6.29 -14.02 -5.68
C GLY A 253 -5.75 -13.01 -6.70
N VAL A 254 -6.36 -11.85 -6.72
CA VAL A 254 -5.97 -10.69 -7.54
C VAL A 254 -5.94 -9.46 -6.67
N ARG A 255 -4.91 -8.63 -6.84
CA ARG A 255 -4.82 -7.30 -6.26
C ARG A 255 -4.93 -6.26 -7.36
N ALA A 256 -5.81 -5.28 -7.18
CA ALA A 256 -5.85 -4.07 -7.98
C ALA A 256 -5.76 -2.85 -7.06
N VAL A 257 -4.90 -1.89 -7.37
CA VAL A 257 -4.70 -0.67 -6.59
C VAL A 257 -4.91 0.54 -7.47
N LEU A 258 -5.72 1.49 -7.00
CA LEU A 258 -5.88 2.80 -7.60
C LEU A 258 -5.44 3.85 -6.59
N VAL A 259 -4.44 4.67 -6.92
CA VAL A 259 -3.93 5.72 -6.04
C VAL A 259 -4.30 7.09 -6.60
N PHE A 260 -5.07 7.85 -5.84
CA PHE A 260 -5.33 9.26 -6.11
C PHE A 260 -4.24 10.14 -5.48
N LEU A 261 -3.79 11.14 -6.23
CA LEU A 261 -2.65 12.00 -5.88
C LEU A 261 -3.11 13.45 -5.73
N PHE A 262 -2.97 14.01 -4.55
CA PHE A 262 -3.44 15.36 -4.29
C PHE A 262 -2.25 16.33 -4.24
N PRO A 263 -2.38 17.53 -4.84
CA PRO A 263 -1.34 18.55 -4.70
C PRO A 263 -1.16 18.91 -3.22
N LYS A 264 0.08 19.20 -2.84
CA LYS A 264 0.34 19.88 -1.56
C LYS A 264 -0.28 21.27 -1.67
N GLY A 265 -1.14 21.62 -0.70
CA GLY A 265 -1.70 22.96 -0.57
C GLY A 265 -0.65 24.00 -0.24
#